data_AF-A0A6V7KYZ2-F1
#
_entry.id   AF-A0A6V7KYZ2-F1
#
_cell.length_a   1.000
_cell.length_b   1.000
_cell.length_c   1.000
_cell.angle_alpha   90.00
_cell.angle_beta   90.00
_cell.angle_gamma   90.00
#
_symmetry.space_group_name_H-M   'P 1'
#
loop_
_entity.id
_entity.type
_entity.pdbx_description
1 polymer ?
#
loop_
_entity_poly.entity_id
_entity_poly.type
_entity_poly.pdbx_seq_one_letter_code
_entity_poly.pdbx_strand_id
1 'polypeptide(L)'
;FLSVKKWLLRKKHQIELARKRGWKGYWVCLKGTTLLFYPCDTLEGRAIETAPKHLIIVDGAIMQPIPEHPKRDYIFCLSTAFGDAYLFQ
;
A
#
# COMPACT_ATOMS: atom_id res chain seq x y z
N PHE A 1 -11.14 1.24 -3.91
CA PHE A 1 -10.14 2.33 -4.06
C PHE A 1 -9.47 2.53 -2.72
N LEU A 2 -8.13 2.65 -2.68
CA LEU A 2 -7.37 2.93 -1.46
C LEU A 2 -6.32 4.00 -1.73
N SER A 3 -6.12 4.90 -0.77
CA SER A 3 -4.98 5.79 -0.69
C SER A 3 -3.84 5.06 0.02
N VAL A 4 -2.67 5.02 -0.62
CA VAL A 4 -1.55 4.20 -0.17
C VAL A 4 -0.33 5.08 0.05
N LYS A 5 0.39 4.85 1.14
CA LYS A 5 1.63 5.55 1.48
C LYS A 5 2.67 4.54 1.96
N LYS A 6 3.86 4.55 1.34
CA LYS A 6 5.00 3.78 1.86
C LYS A 6 5.39 4.32 3.24
N TRP A 7 5.54 3.44 4.23
CA TRP A 7 5.98 3.82 5.58
C TRP A 7 7.42 3.37 5.82
N LEU A 8 7.62 2.06 5.92
CA LEU A 8 8.91 1.44 6.24
C LEU A 8 9.37 0.60 5.06
N LEU A 9 10.67 0.61 4.79
CA LEU A 9 11.29 -0.22 3.77
C LEU A 9 12.49 -0.94 4.34
N ARG A 10 12.58 -2.24 4.06
CA ARG A 10 13.75 -3.06 4.36
C ARG A 10 14.86 -2.72 3.38
N LYS A 11 16.04 -2.38 3.90
CA LYS A 11 17.28 -2.27 3.13
C LYS A 11 18.34 -3.15 3.77
N LYS A 12 18.74 -4.21 3.06
CA LYS A 12 19.66 -5.24 3.58
C LYS A 12 19.14 -5.77 4.92
N HIS A 13 19.84 -5.47 6.02
CA HIS A 13 19.51 -5.94 7.35
C HIS A 13 18.84 -4.88 8.25
N GLN A 14 18.49 -3.72 7.71
CA GLN A 14 17.90 -2.61 8.46
C GLN A 14 16.54 -2.20 7.89
N ILE A 15 15.68 -1.68 8.76
CA ILE A 15 14.40 -1.10 8.39
C ILE A 15 14.54 0.42 8.47
N GLU A 16 14.19 1.12 7.39
CA GLU A 16 14.28 2.56 7.29
C GLU A 16 12.92 3.18 6.93
N LEU A 17 12.74 4.46 7.25
CA LEU A 17 11.61 5.22 6.74
C LEU A 17 11.70 5.37 5.21
N ALA A 18 10.58 5.18 4.51
CA ALA A 18 10.49 5.43 3.08
C ALA A 18 10.86 6.90 2.78
N ARG A 19 11.67 7.14 1.73
CA ARG A 19 12.11 8.51 1.37
C ARG A 19 10.99 9.35 0.74
N LYS A 20 10.12 8.74 -0.09
CA LYS A 20 8.97 9.39 -0.73
C LYS A 20 7.67 8.88 -0.10
N ARG A 21 7.04 9.71 0.74
CA ARG A 21 5.91 9.33 1.63
C ARG A 21 4.60 10.05 1.31
N GLY A 22 4.41 10.47 0.05
CA GLY A 22 3.13 11.01 -0.39
C GLY A 22 2.07 9.92 -0.46
N TRP A 23 0.84 10.25 -0.05
CA TRP A 23 -0.32 9.40 -0.29
C TRP A 23 -0.66 9.40 -1.78
N LYS A 24 -0.97 8.22 -2.34
CA LYS A 24 -1.39 8.06 -3.73
C LYS A 24 -2.59 7.14 -3.81
N GLY A 25 -3.59 7.53 -4.60
CA GLY A 25 -4.78 6.71 -4.84
C GLY A 25 -4.50 5.59 -5.84
N TYR A 26 -4.99 4.40 -5.52
CA TYR A 26 -4.97 3.25 -6.41
C TYR A 26 -6.31 2.52 -6.35
N TRP A 27 -6.70 1.92 -7.46
CA TRP A 27 -7.61 0.78 -7.39
C TRP A 27 -6.79 -0.44 -6.96
N VAL A 28 -7.18 -1.06 -5.84
CA VAL A 28 -6.43 -2.18 -5.25
C VAL A 28 -7.27 -3.43 -5.34
N CYS A 29 -6.68 -4.50 -5.87
CA CYS A 29 -7.31 -5.82 -5.99
C CYS A 29 -6.43 -6.85 -5.28
N LEU A 30 -7.03 -7.71 -4.46
CA LEU A 30 -6.35 -8.87 -3.89
C LEU A 30 -6.59 -10.08 -4.81
N LYS A 31 -5.53 -10.66 -5.35
CA LYS A 31 -5.57 -11.91 -6.13
C LYS A 31 -4.62 -12.92 -5.51
N GLY A 32 -5.16 -13.99 -4.94
CA GLY A 32 -4.39 -14.91 -4.10
C GLY A 32 -3.76 -14.15 -2.93
N THR A 33 -2.44 -14.23 -2.77
CA THR A 33 -1.66 -13.51 -1.75
C THR A 33 -0.97 -12.26 -2.30
N THR A 34 -1.46 -11.68 -3.39
CA THR A 34 -0.86 -10.49 -4.02
C THR A 34 -1.86 -9.36 -4.11
N LEU A 35 -1.51 -8.20 -3.53
CA LEU A 35 -2.20 -6.94 -3.78
C LEU A 35 -1.68 -6.32 -5.08
N LEU A 36 -2.60 -6.06 -6.01
CA LEU A 36 -2.37 -5.45 -7.30
C LEU A 36 -2.86 -4.00 -7.28
N PHE A 37 -1.99 -3.07 -7.69
CA PHE A 37 -2.26 -1.63 -7.61
C PHE A 37 -2.38 -1.06 -9.02
N TYR A 38 -3.60 -0.66 -9.37
CA TYR A 38 -3.93 -0.06 -10.65
C TYR A 38 -4.00 1.47 -10.47
N PRO A 39 -3.30 2.25 -11.31
CA PRO A 39 -3.38 3.70 -11.24
C PRO A 39 -4.80 4.17 -11.55
N CYS A 40 -5.30 5.12 -10.78
CA CYS A 40 -6.48 5.88 -11.13
C CYS A 40 -6.02 7.15 -11.85
N ASP A 41 -5.78 7.07 -13.16
CA ASP A 41 -5.62 8.29 -13.95
C ASP A 41 -7.00 8.97 -14.05
N THR A 42 -7.01 10.29 -13.86
CA THR A 42 -8.20 11.11 -13.56
C THR A 42 -9.25 11.23 -14.68
N LEU A 43 -9.10 10.52 -15.80
CA LEU A 43 -9.88 10.81 -17.00
C LEU A 43 -10.98 9.81 -17.33
N GLU A 44 -10.83 8.51 -17.08
CA GLU A 44 -11.82 7.53 -17.53
C GLU A 44 -11.84 6.34 -16.56
N GLY A 45 -13.01 5.94 -16.06
CA GLY A 45 -13.22 4.92 -15.02
C GLY A 45 -12.79 3.48 -15.37
N ARG A 46 -11.78 3.30 -16.22
CA ARG A 46 -11.21 2.04 -16.73
C ARG A 46 -9.91 1.64 -16.02
N ALA A 47 -9.78 1.93 -14.73
CA ALA A 47 -8.54 1.65 -13.98
C ALA A 47 -8.11 0.16 -14.09
N ILE A 48 -9.07 -0.77 -14.17
CA ILE A 48 -8.83 -2.23 -14.21
C ILE A 48 -8.41 -2.72 -15.60
N GLU A 49 -8.66 -1.97 -16.69
CA GLU A 49 -8.21 -2.34 -18.05
C GLU A 49 -6.70 -2.15 -18.23
N THR A 50 -6.07 -1.39 -17.34
CA THR A 50 -4.62 -1.16 -17.36
C THR A 50 -3.86 -2.28 -16.63
N ALA A 51 -2.61 -2.52 -17.00
CA ALA A 51 -1.76 -3.43 -16.24
C ALA A 51 -1.49 -2.87 -14.83
N PRO A 52 -1.44 -3.72 -13.78
CA PRO A 52 -1.13 -3.25 -12.44
C PRO A 52 0.27 -2.62 -12.41
N LYS A 53 0.36 -1.41 -11.87
CA LYS A 53 1.60 -0.63 -11.80
C LYS A 53 2.53 -1.09 -10.69
N HIS A 54 1.95 -1.56 -9.58
CA HIS A 54 2.69 -2.09 -8.45
C HIS A 54 2.03 -3.37 -7.95
N LEU A 55 2.82 -4.17 -7.26
CA LEU A 55 2.41 -5.42 -6.62
C LEU A 55 3.04 -5.50 -5.24
N ILE A 56 2.30 -6.04 -4.28
CA ILE A 56 2.79 -6.37 -2.94
C ILE A 56 2.35 -7.79 -2.62
N ILE A 57 3.31 -8.64 -2.26
CA ILE A 57 3.03 -9.99 -1.74
C ILE A 57 2.70 -9.84 -0.26
N VAL A 58 1.55 -10.37 0.14
CA VAL A 58 0.99 -10.28 1.51
C VAL A 58 0.92 -11.62 2.21
N ASP A 59 1.59 -12.64 1.67
CA ASP A 59 1.78 -13.90 2.39
C ASP A 59 2.60 -13.66 3.66
N GLY A 60 2.10 -14.15 4.80
CA GLY A 60 2.66 -13.87 6.12
C GLY A 60 2.60 -12.40 6.56
N ALA A 61 1.81 -11.55 5.90
CA ALA A 61 1.67 -10.15 6.31
C ALA A 61 0.75 -9.99 7.54
N ILE A 62 0.99 -8.94 8.31
CA ILE A 62 0.16 -8.55 9.45
C ILE A 62 -0.49 -7.21 9.14
N MET A 63 -1.81 -7.12 9.38
CA MET A 63 -2.58 -5.88 9.25
C MET A 63 -3.00 -5.37 10.62
N GLN A 64 -2.88 -4.07 10.85
CA GLN A 64 -3.28 -3.43 12.11
C GLN A 64 -3.98 -2.09 11.84
N PRO A 65 -5.13 -1.82 12.46
CA PRO A 65 -5.73 -0.49 12.42
C PRO A 65 -4.84 0.52 13.17
N ILE A 66 -4.83 1.78 12.73
CA ILE A 66 -4.12 2.89 13.36
C ILE A 66 -5.09 4.04 13.60
N PRO A 67 -6.02 3.89 14.58
CA PRO A 67 -6.95 4.95 14.94
C PRO A 67 -6.26 6.21 15.48
N GLU A 68 -5.03 6.09 15.99
CA GLU A 68 -4.21 7.19 16.51
C GLU A 68 -3.50 8.02 15.43
N HIS A 69 -3.73 7.74 14.14
CA HIS A 69 -3.04 8.45 13.07
C HIS A 69 -3.41 9.95 13.08
N PRO A 70 -2.42 10.87 13.14
CA PRO A 70 -2.66 12.25 13.59
C PRO A 70 -3.40 13.17 12.60
N LYS A 71 -3.67 12.70 11.38
CA LYS A 71 -4.20 13.54 10.29
C LYS A 71 -5.34 12.92 9.49
N ARG A 72 -5.60 11.62 9.68
CA ARG A 72 -6.50 10.84 8.81
C ARG A 72 -7.10 9.73 9.62
N ASP A 73 -8.40 9.51 9.43
CA ASP A 73 -9.14 8.41 10.02
C ASP A 73 -9.09 7.16 9.13
N TYR A 74 -9.54 6.03 9.69
CA TYR A 74 -9.65 4.73 9.00
C TYR A 74 -8.34 4.23 8.39
N ILE A 75 -7.22 4.59 9.02
CA ILE A 75 -5.91 4.14 8.58
C ILE A 75 -5.65 2.72 9.07
N PHE A 76 -5.04 1.90 8.23
CA PHE A 76 -4.44 0.65 8.64
C PHE A 76 -3.02 0.49 8.09
N CYS A 77 -2.17 -0.19 8.85
CA CYS A 77 -0.84 -0.60 8.44
C CYS A 77 -0.88 -2.03 7.92
N LEU A 78 -0.17 -2.29 6.84
CA LEU A 78 0.18 -3.63 6.36
C LEU A 78 1.69 -3.78 6.45
N SER A 79 2.15 -4.70 7.29
CA SER A 79 3.57 -5.08 7.40
C SER A 79 3.77 -6.42 6.70
N THR A 80 4.66 -6.47 5.71
CA THR A 80 4.93 -7.68 4.92
C THR A 80 5.96 -8.58 5.61
N ALA A 81 5.97 -9.86 5.26
CA ALA A 81 7.00 -10.80 5.71
C ALA A 81 8.43 -10.41 5.28
N PHE A 82 8.56 -9.50 4.30
CA PHE A 82 9.84 -9.00 3.80
C PHE A 82 10.38 -7.78 4.58
N GLY A 83 9.63 -7.30 5.58
CA GLY A 83 10.03 -6.18 6.44
C GLY A 83 9.66 -4.79 5.92
N ASP A 84 8.86 -4.72 4.85
CA ASP A 84 8.29 -3.47 4.36
C ASP A 84 6.94 -3.20 5.06
N ALA A 85 6.61 -1.93 5.28
CA ALA A 85 5.31 -1.54 5.81
C ALA A 85 4.68 -0.38 5.03
N TYR A 86 3.36 -0.47 4.85
CA TYR A 86 2.58 0.47 4.05
C TYR A 86 1.36 0.92 4.85
N LEU A 87 1.03 2.19 4.72
CA LEU A 87 -0.23 2.74 5.20
C LEU A 87 -1.26 2.75 4.10
N PHE A 88 -2.48 2.41 4.49
CA PHE A 88 -3.65 2.45 3.65
C PHE A 88 -4.75 3.27 4.33
N GLN A 89 -5.59 3.87 3.50
CA GLN A 89 -6.84 4.52 3.83
C GLN A 89 -7.85 4.22 2.73
#